data_AF-A0A2X1HHD6-F1
#
_entry.id   AF-A0A2X1HHD6-F1
#
_cell.length_a   1.000
_cell.length_b   1.000
_cell.length_c   1.000
_cell.angle_alpha   90.00
_cell.angle_beta   90.00
_cell.angle_gamma   90.00
#
_symmetry.space_group_name_H-M   'P 1'
#
loop_
_entity.id
_entity.type
_entity.pdbx_description
1 polymer ?
#
loop_
_entity_poly.entity_id
_entity_poly.type
_entity_poly.pdbx_seq_one_letter_code
_entity_poly.pdbx_strand_id
1 'polypeptide(L)'
;MLLGVSFGGIIVQEIAQQLNDYRKIVLISSVKTQYELPKKMLLARYTNLHKLLPTRTISDLEFWKRFSFSELMTKRIALYEKYIGMRSPAYLDWSIDRIVNWQQKEPLPHTVHIHGDKDPVFPIQYIKNAIVVKNGTHIMIINRYKWFNENLLNILQSN
;
A
#
# COMPACT_ATOMS: atom_id res chain seq x y z
N MET A 1 -14.59 2.60 12.27
CA MET A 1 -14.10 2.78 10.88
C MET A 1 -12.60 2.66 10.92
N LEU A 2 -12.02 1.86 10.03
CA LEU A 2 -10.58 1.66 9.95
C LEU A 2 -10.10 2.10 8.57
N LEU A 3 -9.00 2.84 8.52
CA LEU A 3 -8.37 3.26 7.26
C LEU A 3 -6.91 2.85 7.29
N GLY A 4 -6.46 2.18 6.24
CA GLY A 4 -5.08 1.74 6.11
C GLY A 4 -4.53 2.00 4.72
N VAL A 5 -3.28 2.43 4.68
CA VAL A 5 -2.55 2.72 3.45
C VAL A 5 -1.43 1.69 3.28
N SER A 6 -1.27 1.12 2.09
CA SER A 6 -0.20 0.15 1.81
C SER A 6 -0.21 -1.00 2.83
N PHE A 7 0.91 -1.32 3.46
CA PHE A 7 0.99 -2.34 4.51
C PHE A 7 0.07 -2.04 5.71
N GLY A 8 -0.16 -0.77 6.04
CA GLY A 8 -1.16 -0.37 7.04
C GLY A 8 -2.57 -0.86 6.68
N GLY A 9 -2.88 -0.99 5.39
CA GLY A 9 -4.12 -1.62 4.89
C GLY A 9 -4.24 -3.10 5.27
N ILE A 10 -3.14 -3.85 5.28
CA ILE A 10 -3.12 -5.24 5.75
C ILE A 10 -3.30 -5.27 7.27
N ILE A 11 -2.58 -4.41 8.00
CA ILE A 11 -2.66 -4.32 9.46
C ILE A 11 -4.08 -4.00 9.92
N VAL A 12 -4.77 -3.03 9.31
CA VAL A 12 -6.14 -2.69 9.71
C VAL A 12 -7.13 -3.81 9.41
N GLN A 13 -6.90 -4.64 8.39
CA GLN A 13 -7.73 -5.83 8.14
C GLN A 13 -7.54 -6.87 9.25
N GLU A 14 -6.30 -7.13 9.66
CA GLU A 14 -6.01 -8.01 10.80
C GLU A 14 -6.63 -7.48 12.10
N ILE A 15 -6.55 -6.17 12.34
CA ILE A 15 -7.23 -5.54 13.49
C ILE A 15 -8.74 -5.77 13.38
N ALA A 16 -9.35 -5.55 12.22
CA ALA A 16 -10.80 -5.69 12.05
C ALA A 16 -11.30 -7.12 12.36
N GLN A 17 -10.51 -8.16 12.05
CA GLN A 17 -10.84 -9.55 12.39
C GLN A 17 -10.87 -9.80 13.90
N GLN A 18 -10.18 -8.99 14.70
CA GLN A 18 -10.14 -9.10 16.17
C GLN A 18 -11.20 -8.23 16.86
N LEU A 19 -11.91 -7.38 16.11
CA LEU A 19 -12.98 -6.55 16.65
C LEU A 19 -14.31 -7.30 16.61
N ASN A 20 -15.14 -7.08 17.63
CA ASN A 20 -16.52 -7.61 17.65
C ASN A 20 -17.39 -7.02 16.53
N ASP A 21 -17.13 -5.76 16.15
CA ASP A 21 -17.82 -5.07 15.07
C ASP A 21 -16.96 -3.92 14.50
N TYR A 22 -17.14 -3.62 13.21
CA TYR A 22 -16.59 -2.44 12.55
C TYR A 22 -17.53 -1.96 11.44
N ARG A 23 -17.74 -0.65 11.37
CA ARG A 23 -18.61 -0.05 10.34
C ARG A 23 -18.09 -0.19 8.91
N LYS A 24 -16.79 0.02 8.69
CA LYS A 24 -16.18 0.17 7.36
C LYS A 24 -14.67 0.06 7.44
N ILE A 25 -14.06 -0.57 6.43
CA ILE A 25 -12.62 -0.60 6.19
C ILE A 25 -12.35 0.19 4.90
N VAL A 26 -11.39 1.11 4.95
CA VAL A 26 -10.95 1.89 3.77
C VAL A 26 -9.49 1.57 3.50
N LEU A 27 -9.25 0.90 2.38
CA LEU A 27 -7.93 0.54 1.91
C LEU A 27 -7.49 1.53 0.83
N ILE A 28 -6.26 2.03 0.94
CA ILE A 28 -5.66 2.92 -0.05
C ILE A 28 -4.31 2.35 -0.48
N SER A 29 -4.11 2.17 -1.79
CA SER A 29 -2.87 1.62 -2.35
C SER A 29 -2.45 0.31 -1.65
N SER A 30 -3.38 -0.61 -1.44
CA SER A 30 -3.17 -1.82 -0.63
C SER A 30 -3.74 -3.06 -1.34
N VAL A 31 -3.98 -4.13 -0.61
CA VAL A 31 -4.59 -5.38 -1.08
C VAL A 31 -5.64 -5.86 -0.11
N LYS A 32 -6.69 -6.50 -0.63
CA LYS A 32 -7.76 -7.10 0.18
C LYS A 32 -7.50 -8.56 0.50
N THR A 33 -6.71 -9.26 -0.30
CA THR A 33 -6.43 -10.68 -0.10
C THR A 33 -5.02 -11.01 -0.56
N GLN A 34 -4.52 -12.17 -0.13
CA GLN A 34 -3.24 -12.70 -0.58
C GLN A 34 -3.18 -12.91 -2.11
N TYR A 35 -4.33 -13.05 -2.77
CA TYR A 35 -4.42 -13.25 -4.23
C TYR A 35 -4.19 -11.96 -5.02
N GLU A 36 -4.29 -10.80 -4.37
CA GLU A 36 -3.99 -9.51 -4.98
C GLU A 36 -2.50 -9.15 -4.84
N LEU A 37 -1.71 -9.96 -4.12
CA LEU A 37 -0.27 -9.77 -4.02
C LEU A 37 0.43 -10.14 -5.34
N PRO A 38 1.40 -9.33 -5.80
CA PRO A 38 2.10 -9.63 -7.04
C PRO A 38 2.89 -10.93 -6.93
N LYS A 39 2.81 -11.76 -7.96
CA LYS A 39 3.49 -13.07 -8.03
C LYS A 39 4.98 -13.00 -7.72
N LYS A 40 5.68 -11.92 -8.12
CA LYS A 40 7.10 -11.71 -7.80
C LYS A 40 7.36 -11.65 -6.29
N MET A 41 6.45 -11.00 -5.56
CA MET A 41 6.52 -10.90 -4.10
C MET A 41 6.21 -12.26 -3.44
N LEU A 42 5.26 -13.01 -3.98
CA LEU A 42 4.98 -14.39 -3.56
C LEU A 42 6.14 -15.35 -3.87
N LEU A 43 6.87 -15.17 -4.98
CA LEU A 43 8.06 -15.96 -5.31
C LEU A 43 9.24 -15.68 -4.36
N ALA A 44 9.34 -14.46 -3.83
CA ALA A 44 10.31 -14.12 -2.79
C ALA A 44 10.07 -14.89 -1.47
N ARG A 45 8.83 -15.38 -1.23
CA ARG A 45 8.49 -16.30 -0.13
C ARG A 45 9.22 -17.64 -0.23
N TYR A 46 9.27 -18.21 -1.43
CA TYR A 46 9.80 -19.57 -1.67
C TYR A 46 11.32 -19.62 -1.77
N THR A 47 11.95 -18.51 -2.10
CA THR A 47 13.39 -18.44 -2.35
C THR A 47 14.19 -17.94 -1.15
N ASN A 48 13.55 -17.52 -0.05
CA ASN A 48 14.17 -16.73 1.04
C ASN A 48 14.95 -15.49 0.54
N LEU A 49 14.83 -15.13 -0.74
CA LEU A 49 15.55 -14.01 -1.37
C LEU A 49 15.05 -12.65 -0.87
N HIS A 50 13.91 -12.60 -0.17
CA HIS A 50 13.49 -11.39 0.53
C HIS A 50 14.51 -10.98 1.61
N LYS A 51 15.28 -11.92 2.18
CA LYS A 51 16.43 -11.64 3.07
C LYS A 51 17.71 -11.20 2.33
N LEU A 52 17.69 -11.26 0.99
CA LEU A 52 18.74 -10.78 0.09
C LEU A 52 18.32 -9.53 -0.69
N LEU A 53 17.11 -9.00 -0.45
CA LEU A 53 16.76 -7.67 -0.92
C LEU A 53 17.75 -6.71 -0.28
N PRO A 54 18.42 -5.84 -1.06
CA PRO A 54 19.31 -4.85 -0.50
C PRO A 54 18.44 -3.78 0.13
N THR A 55 17.90 -4.05 1.33
CA THR A 55 17.05 -3.14 2.09
C THR A 55 17.74 -1.82 2.36
N ARG A 56 19.08 -1.84 2.45
CA ARG A 56 19.94 -0.65 2.43
C ARG A 56 19.72 0.21 1.17
N THR A 57 19.74 -0.38 -0.03
CA THR A 57 19.54 0.34 -1.30
C THR A 57 18.09 0.82 -1.49
N ILE A 58 17.10 0.12 -0.93
CA ILE A 58 15.68 0.56 -0.94
C ILE A 58 15.45 1.70 0.07
N SER A 59 16.21 1.74 1.17
CA SER A 59 16.21 2.86 2.12
C SER A 59 16.92 4.11 1.58
N ASP A 60 17.78 3.93 0.58
CA ASP A 60 18.53 5.02 -0.07
C ASP A 60 17.63 5.85 -1.00
N LEU A 61 17.66 7.16 -0.77
CA LEU A 61 16.99 8.20 -1.56
C LEU A 61 17.24 8.06 -3.08
N GLU A 62 18.41 7.55 -3.47
CA GLU A 62 18.84 7.31 -4.85
C GLU A 62 17.96 6.31 -5.62
N PHE A 63 17.47 5.25 -4.97
CA PHE A 63 16.61 4.26 -5.63
C PHE A 63 15.25 4.86 -5.98
N TRP A 64 14.67 5.64 -5.05
CA TRP A 64 13.41 6.33 -5.27
C TRP A 64 13.54 7.49 -6.26
N LYS A 65 14.69 8.16 -6.31
CA LYS A 65 15.02 9.17 -7.32
C LYS A 65 15.02 8.63 -8.76
N ARG A 66 15.31 7.35 -8.97
CA ARG A 66 15.24 6.73 -10.32
C ARG A 66 13.81 6.57 -10.84
N PHE A 67 12.81 6.64 -9.95
CA PHE A 67 11.40 6.70 -10.32
C PHE A 67 10.88 8.14 -10.44
N SER A 68 11.75 9.16 -10.24
CA SER A 68 11.41 10.58 -10.44
C SER A 68 11.87 11.13 -11.79
N PHE A 69 10.91 11.38 -12.68
CA PHE A 69 11.08 12.03 -13.99
C PHE A 69 11.06 13.59 -13.98
N SER A 70 11.04 14.29 -12.83
CA SER A 70 11.19 15.77 -12.79
C SER A 70 11.54 16.33 -11.40
N GLU A 71 12.09 17.55 -11.36
CA GLU A 71 12.51 18.29 -10.14
C GLU A 71 11.36 18.56 -9.15
N LEU A 72 10.13 18.71 -9.67
CA LEU A 72 8.88 18.76 -8.88
C LEU A 72 8.60 17.46 -8.12
N MET A 73 9.07 16.33 -8.65
CA MET A 73 8.93 15.02 -8.01
C MET A 73 9.92 14.85 -6.86
N THR A 74 11.09 15.48 -6.90
CA THR A 74 12.08 15.48 -5.81
C THR A 74 11.52 16.12 -4.54
N LYS A 75 10.81 17.25 -4.64
CA LYS A 75 10.11 17.87 -3.49
C LYS A 75 8.98 16.98 -2.95
N ARG A 76 8.28 16.26 -3.84
CA ARG A 76 7.22 15.30 -3.45
C ARG A 76 7.80 14.04 -2.79
N ILE A 77 8.98 13.60 -3.21
CA ILE A 77 9.73 12.51 -2.58
C ILE A 77 10.22 12.95 -1.19
N ALA A 78 10.71 14.17 -1.01
CA ALA A 78 11.09 14.69 0.31
C ALA A 78 9.91 14.69 1.31
N LEU A 79 8.69 15.00 0.85
CA LEU A 79 7.48 14.82 1.65
C LEU A 79 7.22 13.33 1.97
N TYR A 80 7.38 12.44 0.99
CA TYR A 80 7.29 10.99 1.21
C TYR A 80 8.32 10.50 2.24
N GLU A 81 9.54 11.03 2.22
CA GLU A 81 10.57 10.72 3.22
C GLU A 81 10.18 11.18 4.62
N LYS A 82 9.61 12.38 4.73
CA LYS A 82 9.09 12.91 6.00
C LYS A 82 7.93 12.06 6.54
N TYR A 83 7.13 11.44 5.67
CA TYR A 83 6.00 10.58 6.05
C TYR A 83 6.42 9.14 6.43
N ILE A 84 7.51 8.60 5.86
CA ILE A 84 8.01 7.23 6.14
C ILE A 84 9.14 7.28 7.18
N GLY A 85 8.95 8.05 8.26
CA GLY A 85 9.99 8.34 9.27
C GLY A 85 10.69 7.13 9.91
N MET A 86 10.24 5.89 9.67
CA MET A 86 10.97 4.67 10.03
C MET A 86 11.33 3.85 8.78
N ARG A 87 12.59 3.95 8.36
CA ARG A 87 13.23 3.08 7.36
C ARG A 87 14.29 2.17 7.96
N SER A 88 14.11 1.70 9.20
CA SER A 88 15.07 0.72 9.69
C SER A 88 15.00 -0.50 8.76
N PRO A 89 16.13 -1.01 8.24
CA PRO A 89 16.13 -2.20 7.40
C PRO A 89 15.36 -3.35 8.07
N ALA A 90 15.49 -3.48 9.39
CA ALA A 90 14.73 -4.43 10.20
C ALA A 90 13.19 -4.28 10.09
N TYR A 91 12.66 -3.05 10.07
CA TYR A 91 11.23 -2.83 9.89
C TYR A 91 10.76 -3.23 8.49
N LEU A 92 11.54 -2.90 7.46
CA LEU A 92 11.21 -3.26 6.08
C LEU A 92 11.26 -4.77 5.87
N ASP A 93 12.32 -5.42 6.38
CA ASP A 93 12.47 -6.88 6.33
C ASP A 93 11.29 -7.57 7.02
N TRP A 94 10.95 -7.14 8.24
CA TRP A 94 9.81 -7.67 8.98
C TRP A 94 8.48 -7.43 8.26
N SER A 95 8.27 -6.23 7.71
CA SER A 95 7.04 -5.89 7.00
C SER A 95 6.87 -6.76 5.76
N ILE A 96 7.93 -6.91 4.95
CA ILE A 96 7.90 -7.77 3.76
C ILE A 96 7.59 -9.21 4.15
N ASP A 97 8.26 -9.75 5.18
CA ASP A 97 7.99 -11.09 5.71
C ASP A 97 6.52 -11.27 6.10
N ARG A 98 5.93 -10.29 6.80
CA ARG A 98 4.51 -10.35 7.18
C ARG A 98 3.58 -10.29 5.99
N ILE A 99 3.87 -9.45 4.99
CA ILE A 99 3.03 -9.32 3.79
C ILE A 99 3.08 -10.61 2.96
N VAL A 100 4.26 -11.19 2.70
CA VAL A 100 4.37 -12.41 1.86
C VAL A 100 3.76 -13.64 2.52
N ASN A 101 3.73 -13.67 3.85
CA ASN A 101 3.13 -14.75 4.63
C ASN A 101 1.67 -14.47 5.04
N TRP A 102 1.08 -13.35 4.61
CA TRP A 102 -0.30 -13.00 4.91
C TRP A 102 -1.29 -13.97 4.23
N GLN A 103 -2.27 -14.48 4.98
CA GLN A 103 -3.10 -15.62 4.56
C GLN A 103 -4.58 -15.29 4.34
N GLN A 104 -4.98 -14.01 4.36
CA GLN A 104 -6.38 -13.64 4.11
C GLN A 104 -6.78 -14.05 2.68
N LYS A 105 -7.77 -14.95 2.57
CA LYS A 105 -8.26 -15.48 1.29
C LYS A 105 -9.43 -14.68 0.74
N GLU A 106 -10.31 -14.24 1.63
CA GLU A 106 -11.52 -13.50 1.28
C GLU A 106 -11.43 -12.05 1.74
N PRO A 107 -11.94 -11.09 0.95
CA PRO A 107 -12.00 -9.70 1.38
C PRO A 107 -12.95 -9.58 2.57
N LEU A 108 -12.60 -8.75 3.55
CA LEU A 108 -13.49 -8.43 4.65
C LEU A 108 -14.73 -7.65 4.15
N PRO A 109 -15.93 -7.88 4.74
CA PRO A 109 -17.12 -7.12 4.38
C PRO A 109 -16.93 -5.61 4.66
N HIS A 110 -17.77 -4.79 4.04
CA HIS A 110 -17.74 -3.33 4.21
C HIS A 110 -16.37 -2.70 3.88
N THR A 111 -15.60 -3.34 3.00
CA THR A 111 -14.30 -2.84 2.53
C THR A 111 -14.47 -1.99 1.28
N VAL A 112 -14.07 -0.72 1.39
CA VAL A 112 -13.86 0.17 0.23
C VAL A 112 -12.38 0.18 -0.11
N HIS A 113 -12.04 -0.08 -1.36
CA HIS A 113 -10.66 -0.03 -1.82
C HIS A 113 -10.48 1.10 -2.85
N ILE A 114 -9.55 2.02 -2.59
CA ILE A 114 -9.12 3.07 -3.50
C ILE A 114 -7.73 2.70 -4.01
N HIS A 115 -7.55 2.57 -5.32
CA HIS A 115 -6.29 2.08 -5.90
C HIS A 115 -5.83 2.86 -7.13
N GLY A 116 -4.52 3.00 -7.30
CA GLY A 116 -3.94 3.67 -8.45
C GLY A 116 -3.70 2.72 -9.62
N ASP A 117 -4.06 3.12 -10.84
CA ASP A 117 -3.84 2.33 -12.06
C ASP A 117 -2.36 2.20 -12.50
N LYS A 118 -1.47 2.99 -11.90
CA LYS A 118 -0.01 2.99 -12.10
C LYS A 118 0.76 2.62 -10.84
N ASP A 119 0.14 1.89 -9.90
CA ASP A 119 0.83 1.39 -8.71
C ASP A 119 1.84 0.29 -9.09
N PRO A 120 3.16 0.50 -8.89
CA PRO A 120 4.17 -0.51 -9.21
C PRO A 120 4.37 -1.55 -8.09
N VAL A 121 3.91 -1.27 -6.87
CA VAL A 121 4.06 -2.13 -5.68
C VAL A 121 2.95 -3.16 -5.62
N PHE A 122 1.70 -2.73 -5.83
CA PHE A 122 0.54 -3.60 -5.96
C PHE A 122 -0.12 -3.34 -7.33
N PRO A 123 0.34 -4.03 -8.40
CA PRO A 123 -0.12 -3.76 -9.75
C PRO A 123 -1.64 -3.93 -9.91
N ILE A 124 -2.29 -2.94 -10.53
CA ILE A 124 -3.74 -2.89 -10.72
C ILE A 124 -4.34 -4.14 -11.38
N GLN A 125 -3.57 -4.85 -12.21
CA GLN A 125 -3.99 -6.10 -12.85
C GLN A 125 -4.36 -7.23 -11.86
N TYR A 126 -3.89 -7.15 -10.61
CA TYR A 126 -4.23 -8.10 -9.54
C TYR A 126 -5.34 -7.58 -8.63
N ILE A 127 -5.71 -6.31 -8.73
CA ILE A 127 -6.64 -5.64 -7.83
C ILE A 127 -8.04 -5.69 -8.44
N LYS A 128 -9.00 -6.22 -7.69
CA LYS A 128 -10.41 -6.31 -8.11
C LYS A 128 -11.28 -5.35 -7.31
N ASN A 129 -12.35 -4.85 -7.93
CA ASN A 129 -13.40 -4.06 -7.27
C ASN A 129 -12.86 -2.89 -6.43
N ALA A 130 -11.97 -2.09 -7.02
CA ALA A 130 -11.44 -0.88 -6.41
C ALA A 130 -11.94 0.37 -7.16
N ILE A 131 -12.09 1.47 -6.43
CA ILE A 131 -12.21 2.81 -6.98
C ILE A 131 -10.85 3.17 -7.58
N VAL A 132 -10.78 3.21 -8.90
CA VAL A 132 -9.52 3.43 -9.61
C VAL A 132 -9.23 4.92 -9.74
N VAL A 133 -8.10 5.36 -9.19
CA VAL A 133 -7.57 6.71 -9.38
C VAL A 133 -6.65 6.70 -10.60
N LYS A 134 -7.09 7.38 -11.67
CA LYS A 134 -6.35 7.46 -12.93
C LYS A 134 -4.98 8.12 -12.75
N ASN A 135 -3.97 7.56 -13.41
CA ASN A 135 -2.56 7.88 -13.22
C ASN A 135 -2.09 7.79 -11.76
N GLY A 136 -2.79 7.07 -10.89
CA GLY A 136 -2.45 6.94 -9.47
C GLY A 136 -1.29 5.97 -9.29
N THR A 137 -0.23 6.40 -8.62
CA THR A 137 0.90 5.54 -8.20
C THR A 137 0.69 5.04 -6.76
N HIS A 138 1.56 4.17 -6.24
CA HIS A 138 1.47 3.71 -4.84
C HIS A 138 1.34 4.85 -3.82
N ILE A 139 2.08 5.95 -4.04
CA ILE A 139 2.09 7.14 -3.17
C ILE A 139 0.95 8.15 -3.46
N MET A 140 -0.13 7.71 -4.13
CA MET A 140 -1.19 8.60 -4.60
C MET A 140 -1.91 9.36 -3.50
N ILE A 141 -1.95 8.83 -2.28
CA ILE A 141 -2.51 9.57 -1.13
C ILE A 141 -1.83 10.93 -0.93
N ILE A 142 -0.54 11.03 -1.28
CA ILE A 142 0.23 12.27 -1.23
C ILE A 142 0.10 13.03 -2.56
N ASN A 143 0.36 12.34 -3.69
CA ASN A 143 0.52 13.03 -4.98
C ASN A 143 -0.78 13.27 -5.77
N ARG A 144 -1.92 12.75 -5.30
CA ARG A 144 -3.29 12.99 -5.79
C ARG A 144 -4.19 13.61 -4.71
N TYR A 145 -3.61 14.41 -3.81
CA TYR A 145 -4.33 15.05 -2.70
C TYR A 145 -5.62 15.77 -3.12
N LYS A 146 -5.69 16.39 -4.30
CA LYS A 146 -6.93 17.04 -4.80
C LYS A 146 -8.07 16.03 -4.93
N TRP A 147 -7.81 14.88 -5.58
CA TRP A 147 -8.79 13.82 -5.73
C TRP A 147 -9.26 13.32 -4.35
N PHE A 148 -8.34 13.13 -3.40
CA PHE A 148 -8.70 12.73 -2.04
C PHE A 148 -9.52 13.80 -1.31
N ASN A 149 -9.16 15.07 -1.41
CA ASN A 149 -9.91 16.16 -0.77
C ASN A 149 -11.34 16.27 -1.32
N GLU A 150 -11.53 16.01 -2.61
CA GLU A 150 -12.84 16.06 -3.28
C GLU A 150 -13.71 14.82 -3.00
N ASN A 151 -13.11 13.63 -2.88
CA ASN A 151 -13.85 12.37 -2.88
C ASN A 151 -13.84 11.62 -1.55
N LEU A 152 -12.77 11.75 -0.75
CA LEU A 152 -12.55 10.89 0.42
C LEU A 152 -13.66 11.06 1.45
N LEU A 153 -14.07 12.30 1.76
CA LEU A 153 -15.10 12.55 2.78
C LEU A 153 -16.42 11.83 2.43
N ASN A 154 -16.85 11.91 1.17
CA ASN A 154 -18.06 11.24 0.69
C ASN A 154 -17.91 9.71 0.79
N ILE A 155 -16.74 9.17 0.46
CA ILE A 155 -16.44 7.74 0.57
C ILE A 155 -16.46 7.27 2.04
N LEU A 156 -15.97 8.10 2.97
CA LEU A 156 -16.00 7.79 4.40
C LEU A 156 -17.45 7.79 4.94
N GLN A 157 -18.27 8.74 4.48
CA GLN A 157 -19.64 8.94 4.95
C GLN A 157 -20.67 8.00 4.34
N SER A 158 -20.43 7.46 3.13
CA SER A 158 -21.33 6.50 2.49
C SER A 158 -21.60 5.30 3.39
N ASN A 159 -22.72 4.61 3.19
CA ASN A 159 -23.00 3.36 3.90
C ASN A 159 -22.31 2.18 3.20
#